data_AF-A0A946RUG6-F1
#
_entry.id   AF-A0A946RUG6-F1
#
_cell.length_a   1.000
_cell.length_b   1.000
_cell.length_c   1.000
_cell.angle_alpha   90.00
_cell.angle_beta   90.00
_cell.angle_gamma   90.00
#
_symmetry.space_group_name_H-M   'P 1'
#
loop_
_entity.id
_entity.type
_entity.pdbx_description
1 polymer ?
#
loop_
_entity_poly.entity_id
_entity_poly.type
_entity_poly.pdbx_seq_one_letter_code
_entity_poly.pdbx_strand_id
1 'polypeptide(L)'
;MPSIIDPETMHVDDLPAIWSPIQWELSEEERVQEIETQATASLLWGMDAPEAILRLLLSEEGIQRLYESPEGYDEEVQGEWSEEYLTFGSKRAIKLDSVARENEALHLVYKVGDMGYWQFEITPERVVIERI
;
A
#
# COMPACT_ATOMS: atom_id res chain seq x y z
N MET A 1 25.59 3.47 14.95
CA MET A 1 25.34 2.58 16.09
C MET A 1 23.94 2.01 15.88
N PRO A 2 23.72 0.69 15.83
CA PRO A 2 22.37 0.18 15.74
C PRO A 2 21.77 0.24 17.15
N SER A 3 20.82 1.16 17.35
CA SER A 3 19.97 1.19 18.53
C SER A 3 19.09 -0.06 18.51
N ILE A 4 19.22 -0.88 19.55
CA ILE A 4 18.32 -2.00 19.81
C ILE A 4 16.92 -1.40 20.01
N ILE A 5 15.98 -1.75 19.12
CA ILE A 5 14.58 -1.35 19.26
C ILE A 5 13.95 -2.36 20.22
N ASP A 6 13.47 -1.88 21.36
CA ASP A 6 12.83 -2.69 22.39
C ASP A 6 11.37 -3.00 21.98
N PRO A 7 11.03 -4.27 21.71
CA PRO A 7 9.70 -4.67 21.24
C PRO A 7 8.58 -4.41 22.27
N GLU A 8 8.88 -4.24 23.56
CA GLU A 8 7.87 -3.89 24.57
C GLU A 8 7.52 -2.39 24.58
N THR A 9 8.36 -1.55 23.95
CA THR A 9 8.13 -0.10 23.82
C THR A 9 7.67 0.31 22.42
N MET A 10 7.60 -0.64 21.50
CA MET A 10 7.12 -0.40 20.15
C MET A 10 5.59 -0.33 20.19
N HIS A 11 5.03 0.88 20.19
CA HIS A 11 3.59 1.08 20.03
C HIS A 11 3.18 0.70 18.60
N VAL A 12 2.91 -0.58 18.36
CA VAL A 12 2.60 -1.12 17.02
C VAL A 12 1.21 -0.69 16.53
N ASP A 13 0.33 -0.27 17.44
CA ASP A 13 -1.10 -0.04 17.16
C ASP A 13 -1.59 1.41 17.35
N ASP A 14 -0.72 2.36 17.75
CA ASP A 14 -1.14 3.73 18.10
C ASP A 14 -0.39 4.81 17.30
N LEU A 15 0.05 4.47 16.07
CA LEU A 15 0.42 5.49 15.10
C LEU A 15 -0.88 6.09 14.56
N PRO A 16 -1.08 7.43 14.62
CA PRO A 16 -2.31 8.03 14.12
C PRO A 16 -2.52 7.61 12.67
N ALA A 17 -3.70 7.08 12.37
CA ALA A 17 -4.17 6.92 11.00
C ALA A 17 -4.03 8.28 10.32
N ILE A 18 -3.05 8.37 9.41
CA ILE A 18 -2.46 9.58 8.82
C ILE A 18 -3.39 10.79 8.93
N TRP A 19 -3.12 11.65 9.91
CA TRP A 19 -3.72 12.97 9.98
C TRP A 19 -2.61 13.98 10.25
N SER A 20 -1.99 14.45 9.17
CA SER A 20 -1.20 15.68 9.19
C SER A 20 -2.12 16.79 8.68
N PRO A 21 -2.94 17.44 9.54
CA PRO A 21 -3.66 18.63 9.12
C PRO A 21 -2.60 19.62 8.60
N ILE A 22 -2.80 20.17 7.41
CA ILE A 22 -1.90 21.18 6.83
C ILE A 22 -1.72 22.29 7.86
N GLN A 23 -0.57 22.33 8.54
CA GLN A 23 -0.40 23.20 9.71
C GLN A 23 -0.01 24.63 9.33
N TRP A 24 0.31 24.91 8.06
CA TRP A 24 0.77 26.22 7.56
C TRP A 24 0.21 26.54 6.16
N GLU A 25 0.26 27.82 5.74
CA GLU A 25 -0.12 28.23 4.38
C GLU A 25 0.84 27.59 3.35
N LEU A 26 0.30 26.71 2.52
CA LEU A 26 1.02 26.08 1.42
C LEU A 26 0.71 26.82 0.11
N SER A 27 1.72 26.90 -0.77
CA SER A 27 1.46 27.19 -2.18
C SER A 27 0.60 26.10 -2.82
N GLU A 28 0.02 26.38 -3.99
CA GLU A 28 -0.80 25.39 -4.70
C GLU A 28 0.00 24.11 -5.05
N GLU A 29 1.26 24.26 -5.43
CA GLU A 29 2.15 23.14 -5.75
C GLU A 29 2.45 22.28 -4.50
N GLU A 30 2.80 22.93 -3.38
CA GLU A 30 3.06 22.23 -2.11
C GLU A 30 1.81 21.52 -1.59
N ARG A 31 0.63 22.16 -1.73
CA ARG A 31 -0.64 21.55 -1.35
C ARG A 31 -0.92 20.27 -2.15
N VAL A 32 -0.67 20.28 -3.46
CA VAL A 32 -0.85 19.09 -4.31
C VAL A 32 0.12 17.98 -3.90
N GLN A 33 1.38 18.33 -3.68
CA GLN A 33 2.41 17.37 -3.27
C GLN A 33 2.10 16.74 -1.90
N GLU A 34 1.63 17.52 -0.95
CA GLU A 34 1.25 17.03 0.39
C GLU A 34 0.06 16.06 0.29
N ILE A 35 -0.96 16.41 -0.51
CA ILE A 35 -2.12 15.52 -0.75
C ILE A 35 -1.67 14.20 -1.37
N GLU A 36 -0.80 14.23 -2.39
CA GLU A 36 -0.31 13.02 -3.04
C GLU A 36 0.57 12.18 -2.12
N THR A 37 1.35 12.81 -1.24
CA THR A 37 2.15 12.12 -0.23
C THR A 37 1.26 11.41 0.80
N GLN A 38 0.25 12.11 1.31
CA GLN A 38 -0.73 11.56 2.24
C GLN A 38 -1.54 10.42 1.62
N ALA A 39 -1.95 10.58 0.36
CA ALA A 39 -2.67 9.55 -0.39
C ALA A 39 -1.80 8.31 -0.63
N THR A 40 -0.51 8.49 -0.95
CA THR A 40 0.45 7.39 -1.12
C THR A 40 0.60 6.59 0.18
N ALA A 41 0.81 7.29 1.29
CA ALA A 41 0.93 6.65 2.60
C ALA A 41 -0.37 5.94 3.01
N SER A 42 -1.53 6.54 2.74
CA SER A 42 -2.84 5.95 3.04
C SER A 42 -3.12 4.70 2.21
N LEU A 43 -2.75 4.71 0.92
CA LEU A 43 -2.88 3.56 0.05
C LEU A 43 -1.98 2.41 0.48
N LEU A 44 -0.71 2.68 0.84
CA LEU A 44 0.19 1.66 1.36
C LEU A 44 -0.31 1.06 2.69
N TRP A 45 -0.92 1.88 3.56
CA TRP A 45 -1.50 1.41 4.82
C TRP A 45 -2.72 0.50 4.61
N GLY A 46 -3.52 0.76 3.58
CA GLY A 46 -4.70 -0.04 3.25
C GLY A 46 -4.41 -1.37 2.56
N MET A 47 -3.16 -1.65 2.17
CA MET A 47 -2.75 -2.86 1.46
C MET A 47 -2.35 -3.98 2.41
N ASP A 48 -2.44 -5.22 1.94
CA ASP A 48 -1.81 -6.35 2.62
C ASP A 48 -0.29 -6.14 2.73
N ALA A 49 0.27 -6.43 3.90
CA ALA A 49 1.67 -6.16 4.20
C ALA A 49 2.68 -6.71 3.15
N PRO A 50 2.51 -7.93 2.58
CA PRO A 50 3.42 -8.41 1.54
C PRO A 50 3.37 -7.59 0.26
N GLU A 51 2.19 -7.09 -0.15
CA GLU A 51 2.08 -6.20 -1.32
C GLU A 51 2.75 -4.86 -1.05
N ALA A 52 2.52 -4.25 0.13
CA ALA A 52 3.15 -3.00 0.51
C ALA A 52 4.68 -3.10 0.51
N ILE A 53 5.24 -4.20 1.06
CA ILE A 53 6.68 -4.48 1.03
C ILE A 53 7.18 -4.59 -0.41
N LEU A 54 6.46 -5.32 -1.28
CA LEU A 54 6.85 -5.49 -2.67
C LEU A 54 6.87 -4.15 -3.41
N ARG A 55 5.89 -3.28 -3.19
CA ARG A 55 5.86 -1.92 -3.76
C ARG A 55 7.06 -1.10 -3.35
N LEU A 56 7.39 -1.09 -2.05
CA LEU A 56 8.54 -0.36 -1.54
C LEU A 56 9.87 -0.89 -2.11
N LEU A 57 10.03 -2.22 -2.21
CA LEU A 57 11.23 -2.84 -2.76
C LEU A 57 11.43 -2.55 -4.25
N LEU A 58 10.33 -2.45 -5.02
CA LEU A 58 10.37 -2.21 -6.45
C LEU A 58 10.28 -0.73 -6.84
N SER A 59 10.17 0.18 -5.86
CA SER A 59 9.89 1.60 -6.09
C SER A 59 8.60 1.83 -6.90
N GLU A 60 7.56 1.05 -6.57
CA GLU A 60 6.23 1.04 -7.19
C GLU A 60 5.15 1.57 -6.23
N GLU A 61 5.51 2.56 -5.41
CA GLU A 61 4.62 3.34 -4.54
C GLU A 61 3.81 4.41 -5.30
N GLY A 62 4.17 4.69 -6.56
CA GLY A 62 3.55 5.74 -7.34
C GLY A 62 2.03 5.60 -7.46
N ILE A 63 1.31 6.70 -7.20
CA ILE A 63 -0.16 6.76 -7.25
C ILE A 63 -0.66 7.57 -8.45
N GLN A 64 -1.86 7.27 -8.90
CA GLN A 64 -2.58 8.03 -9.91
C GLN A 64 -3.95 8.42 -9.39
N ARG A 65 -4.46 9.55 -9.88
CA ARG A 65 -5.85 9.94 -9.62
C ARG A 65 -6.77 9.04 -10.42
N LEU A 66 -7.82 8.58 -9.76
CA LEU A 66 -8.91 7.84 -10.37
C LEU A 66 -10.14 8.75 -10.42
N TYR A 67 -10.81 8.76 -11.57
CA TYR A 67 -12.03 9.53 -11.80
C TYR A 67 -13.27 8.61 -11.87
N GLU A 68 -13.02 7.31 -11.98
CA GLU A 68 -14.05 6.27 -12.02
C GLU A 68 -14.25 5.67 -10.64
N SER A 69 -15.45 5.18 -10.38
CA SER A 69 -15.77 4.46 -9.16
C SER A 69 -14.88 3.21 -9.01
N PRO A 70 -14.50 2.82 -7.79
CA PRO A 70 -13.74 1.60 -7.57
C PRO A 70 -14.52 0.36 -8.02
N GLU A 71 -13.81 -0.71 -8.38
CA GLU A 71 -14.42 -1.98 -8.76
C GLU A 71 -15.28 -2.53 -7.60
N GLY A 72 -16.56 -2.83 -7.87
CA GLY A 72 -17.51 -3.30 -6.86
C GLY A 72 -18.20 -2.20 -6.05
N TYR A 73 -18.10 -0.93 -6.46
CA TYR A 73 -18.90 0.15 -5.89
C TYR A 73 -20.40 -0.10 -6.10
N ASP A 74 -21.17 0.00 -5.02
CA ASP A 74 -22.61 -0.22 -5.00
C ASP A 74 -23.33 1.10 -4.70
N GLU A 75 -23.89 1.71 -5.74
CA GLU A 75 -24.59 3.00 -5.65
C GLU A 75 -25.82 2.96 -4.73
N GLU A 76 -26.47 1.80 -4.56
CA GLU A 76 -27.65 1.68 -3.71
C GLU A 76 -27.29 1.76 -2.22
N VAL A 77 -26.09 1.30 -1.85
CA VAL A 77 -25.59 1.28 -0.47
C VAL A 77 -24.70 2.49 -0.17
N GLN A 78 -23.91 2.93 -1.14
CA GLN A 78 -22.83 3.91 -0.97
C GLN A 78 -23.16 5.30 -1.53
N GLY A 79 -24.31 5.45 -2.20
CA GLY A 79 -24.75 6.69 -2.82
C GLY A 79 -24.26 6.84 -4.27
N GLU A 80 -24.69 7.92 -4.92
CA GLU A 80 -24.27 8.23 -6.29
C GLU A 80 -22.79 8.61 -6.34
N TRP A 81 -22.05 8.02 -7.28
CA TRP A 81 -20.66 8.41 -7.53
C TRP A 81 -20.58 9.79 -8.18
N SER A 82 -19.72 10.67 -7.65
CA SER A 82 -19.44 11.96 -8.27
C SER A 82 -18.04 12.00 -8.86
N GLU A 83 -17.94 12.47 -10.11
CA GLU A 83 -16.65 12.73 -10.78
C GLU A 83 -15.83 13.83 -10.09
N GLU A 84 -16.44 14.61 -9.18
CA GLU A 84 -15.75 15.59 -8.36
C GLU A 84 -14.96 14.94 -7.20
N TYR A 85 -15.17 13.65 -6.93
CA TYR A 85 -14.43 12.94 -5.89
C TYR A 85 -12.99 12.69 -6.32
N LEU A 86 -12.06 13.21 -5.51
CA LEU A 86 -10.65 12.95 -5.67
C LEU A 86 -10.33 11.58 -5.06
N THR A 87 -10.14 10.58 -5.92
CA THR A 87 -9.69 9.25 -5.48
C THR A 87 -8.33 8.91 -6.07
N PHE A 88 -7.63 8.02 -5.39
CA PHE A 88 -6.28 7.61 -5.76
C PHE A 88 -6.19 6.10 -5.83
N GLY A 89 -5.39 5.60 -6.76
CA GLY A 89 -5.01 4.19 -6.85
C GLY A 89 -3.56 4.05 -7.27
N SER A 90 -3.03 2.83 -7.23
CA SER A 90 -1.66 2.58 -7.67
C SER A 90 -1.51 2.79 -9.18
N LYS A 91 -0.39 3.38 -9.62
CA LYS A 91 -0.04 3.48 -11.05
C LYS A 91 0.17 2.11 -11.68
N ARG A 92 0.82 1.21 -10.93
CA ARG A 92 1.11 -0.15 -11.38
C ARG A 92 0.23 -1.16 -10.66
N ALA A 93 -0.39 -2.01 -11.47
CA ALA A 93 -1.11 -3.17 -10.99
C ALA A 93 -0.13 -4.22 -10.45
N ILE A 94 -0.31 -4.55 -9.18
CA ILE A 94 0.27 -5.72 -8.53
C ILE A 94 -0.92 -6.59 -8.15
N LYS A 95 -0.92 -7.85 -8.59
CA LYS A 95 -2.01 -8.78 -8.31
C LYS A 95 -1.47 -10.02 -7.66
N LEU A 96 -2.11 -10.46 -6.58
CA LEU A 96 -1.85 -11.76 -5.99
C LEU A 96 -2.35 -12.84 -6.95
N ASP A 97 -1.42 -13.66 -7.43
CA ASP A 97 -1.68 -14.73 -8.40
C ASP A 97 -1.96 -16.06 -7.70
N SER A 98 -1.16 -16.41 -6.68
CA SER A 98 -1.39 -17.62 -5.90
C SER A 98 -0.98 -17.49 -4.44
N VAL A 99 -1.64 -18.30 -3.61
CA VAL A 99 -1.38 -18.43 -2.17
C VAL A 99 -1.37 -19.91 -1.81
N ALA A 100 -0.28 -20.37 -1.19
CA ALA A 100 -0.21 -21.68 -0.57
C ALA A 100 0.16 -21.53 0.91
N ARG A 101 -0.67 -22.12 1.78
CA ARG A 101 -0.47 -22.17 3.22
C ARG A 101 -0.06 -23.59 3.61
N GLU A 102 1.11 -23.70 4.20
CA GLU A 102 1.64 -24.94 4.78
C GLU A 102 1.80 -24.76 6.29
N ASN A 103 2.11 -25.84 7.02
CA ASN A 103 2.20 -25.79 8.48
C ASN A 103 3.22 -24.76 9.00
N GLU A 104 4.32 -24.56 8.27
CA GLU A 104 5.42 -23.66 8.66
C GLU A 104 5.85 -22.74 7.52
N ALA A 105 5.00 -22.55 6.50
CA ALA A 105 5.33 -21.68 5.39
C ALA A 105 4.07 -21.03 4.79
N LEU A 106 4.24 -19.78 4.38
CA LEU A 106 3.31 -19.07 3.52
C LEU A 106 4.04 -18.72 2.22
N HIS A 107 3.54 -19.26 1.11
CA HIS A 107 4.01 -18.94 -0.23
C HIS A 107 2.99 -18.05 -0.92
N LEU A 108 3.44 -16.87 -1.37
CA LEU A 108 2.64 -15.94 -2.15
C LEU A 108 3.35 -15.70 -3.47
N VAL A 109 2.59 -15.68 -4.57
CA VAL A 109 3.10 -15.26 -5.87
C VAL A 109 2.31 -14.05 -6.33
N TYR A 110 3.00 -12.98 -6.69
CA TYR A 110 2.43 -11.77 -7.23
C TYR A 110 2.81 -11.59 -8.69
N LYS A 111 1.85 -11.20 -9.52
CA LYS A 111 2.08 -10.70 -10.87
C LYS A 111 2.23 -9.18 -10.83
N VAL A 112 3.43 -8.70 -11.13
CA VAL A 112 3.76 -7.27 -11.15
C VAL A 112 3.88 -6.81 -12.60
N GLY A 113 2.76 -6.45 -13.23
CA GLY A 113 2.72 -5.96 -14.62
C GLY A 113 3.69 -6.66 -15.59
N ASP A 114 4.56 -5.87 -16.22
CA ASP A 114 5.65 -6.33 -17.11
C ASP A 114 6.93 -6.76 -16.37
N MET A 115 7.05 -6.49 -15.06
CA MET A 115 8.20 -6.90 -14.23
C MET A 115 8.21 -8.39 -13.90
N GLY A 116 7.16 -9.13 -14.25
CA GLY A 116 7.10 -10.58 -14.11
C GLY A 116 6.43 -11.04 -12.82
N TYR A 117 6.78 -12.25 -12.38
CA TYR A 117 6.25 -12.84 -11.16
C TYR A 117 7.27 -12.69 -10.03
N TRP A 118 6.74 -12.42 -8.83
CA TRP A 118 7.52 -12.26 -7.61
C TRP A 118 6.98 -13.18 -6.55
N GLN A 119 7.86 -13.92 -5.91
CA GLN A 119 7.52 -14.85 -4.84
C GLN A 119 7.88 -14.23 -3.49
N PHE A 120 6.98 -14.41 -2.53
CA PHE A 120 7.27 -14.34 -1.11
C PHE A 120 7.20 -15.74 -0.53
N GLU A 121 8.27 -16.17 0.13
CA GLU A 121 8.28 -17.33 1.01
C GLU A 121 8.52 -16.83 2.43
N ILE A 122 7.52 -17.01 3.29
CA ILE A 122 7.58 -16.61 4.69
C ILE A 122 7.60 -17.88 5.53
N THR A 123 8.70 -18.12 6.24
CA THR A 123 8.85 -19.22 7.21
C THR A 123 9.15 -18.65 8.60
N PRO A 124 9.12 -19.45 9.68
CA PRO A 124 9.45 -18.98 11.03
C PRO A 124 10.84 -18.35 11.15
N GLU A 125 11.79 -18.75 10.31
CA GLU A 125 13.19 -18.34 10.42
C GLU A 125 13.58 -17.23 9.45
N ARG A 126 12.86 -17.08 8.33
CA ARG A 126 13.24 -16.15 7.27
C ARG A 126 12.07 -15.74 6.38
N VAL A 127 12.26 -14.60 5.71
CA VAL A 127 11.44 -14.17 4.58
C VAL A 127 12.33 -14.09 3.34
N VAL A 128 11.92 -14.75 2.26
CA VAL A 128 12.59 -14.71 0.96
C VAL A 128 11.68 -13.99 -0.02
N ILE A 129 12.24 -13.00 -0.72
CA ILE A 129 11.54 -12.23 -1.74
C ILE A 129 12.41 -12.27 -3.00
N GLU A 130 11.89 -12.88 -4.06
CA GLU A 130 12.65 -13.04 -5.30
C GLU A 130 11.74 -13.05 -6.53
N ARG A 131 12.36 -12.78 -7.68
CA ARG A 131 11.69 -12.85 -8.98
C ARG A 131 11.77 -14.27 -9.51
N ILE A 132 10.63 -14.79 -10.01
CA ILE A 132 10.50 -16.13 -10.59
C ILE A 132 10.02 -16.09 -12.06
#